data_AF-A0A7S1QAX9-F1
#
_entry.id   AF-A0A7S1QAX9-F1
#
_cell.length_a   1.000
_cell.length_b   1.000
_cell.length_c   1.000
_cell.angle_alpha   90.00
_cell.angle_beta   90.00
_cell.angle_gamma   90.00
#
_symmetry.space_group_name_H-M   'P 1'
#
loop_
_entity.id
_entity.type
_entity.pdbx_description
1 polymer ?
#
loop_
_entity_poly.entity_id
_entity_poly.type
_entity_poly.pdbx_seq_one_letter_code
_entity_poly.pdbx_strand_id
1 'polypeptide(L)'
;QFLYFIGRSTQVGAADAMNSLRFGIAVVGLSLVLLVVVLAPTGEPPGVGGVGGLGGDGGEAADALAVPPAPTRDPAAPAGLTSDDSAAEKDQTCRWRFVKYHPSAFETKWRKGVLRYQDRICDALRTDFATENKLYMAHMDRCALDRVVGESGFPRNCSRTRHQPQAPFPDEAFSKFEYALVCAAVERPEALANVTFTDDMPRRYSYIEPLAGLLRHPKACDGESHIFNKNYLVVDAWAAHRNDAFVKPGLSTSKRAGQVRSFYFDVGASVWSEGLGSSSQDWFYSTYRQRCIDFDRFHMWEVKPWKPSKVFGDIPGHLQPRYHWYNVPAGIKRGSSRNPLTHIVSEATEDDFVMLKIDIDTPVVEVPLVKQIIEDRSVSGLVDEFFFEHHVNMEVMRGPWSIDRNDPVKQLASLEIFSKLRELGIRAHSWI
;
A
#
# COMPACT_ATOMS: atom_id res chain seq x y z
N GLN A 1 7.36 -38.16 22.27
CA GLN A 1 5.88 -38.11 22.34
C GLN A 1 5.30 -37.94 20.94
N PHE A 2 5.70 -38.81 20.01
CA PHE A 2 5.28 -38.82 18.61
C PHE A 2 5.11 -40.29 18.23
N LEU A 3 4.07 -40.92 18.80
CA LEU A 3 3.56 -42.27 18.53
C LEU A 3 2.43 -42.54 19.53
N TYR A 4 1.34 -41.79 19.41
CA TYR A 4 0.07 -42.10 20.05
C TYR A 4 -1.00 -41.29 19.30
N PHE A 5 -1.61 -41.89 18.27
CA PHE A 5 -2.94 -41.58 17.71
C PHE A 5 -3.07 -42.22 16.32
N ILE A 6 -3.13 -43.55 16.27
CA ILE A 6 -3.87 -44.25 15.22
C ILE A 6 -4.69 -45.32 15.93
N GLY A 7 -6.00 -45.11 16.00
CA GLY A 7 -6.89 -46.09 16.59
C GLY A 7 -8.23 -45.50 17.03
N ARG A 8 -9.13 -45.29 16.05
CA ARG A 8 -10.59 -45.49 16.11
C ARG A 8 -11.31 -44.54 15.15
N SER A 9 -11.80 -45.08 14.04
CA SER A 9 -13.16 -44.78 13.58
C SER A 9 -13.56 -45.83 12.55
N THR A 10 -14.43 -46.74 12.97
CA THR A 10 -15.17 -47.67 12.13
C THR A 10 -16.52 -47.04 11.77
N GLN A 11 -16.92 -47.22 10.51
CA GLN A 11 -18.29 -47.14 9.97
C GLN A 11 -18.97 -45.77 9.90
N VAL A 12 -18.91 -45.15 8.70
CA VAL A 12 -20.10 -44.57 8.04
C VAL A 12 -19.97 -44.85 6.53
N GLY A 13 -21.12 -45.16 5.92
CA GLY A 13 -21.28 -45.83 4.64
C GLY A 13 -20.81 -45.07 3.41
N ALA A 14 -20.57 -45.86 2.37
CA ALA A 14 -20.26 -45.45 1.02
C ALA A 14 -21.50 -44.92 0.29
N ALA A 15 -21.42 -43.69 -0.20
CA ALA A 15 -21.90 -43.25 -1.52
C ALA A 15 -21.41 -41.81 -1.73
N ASP A 16 -20.99 -41.49 -2.95
CA ASP A 16 -20.62 -40.16 -3.46
C ASP A 16 -19.25 -39.59 -3.10
N ALA A 17 -18.20 -40.06 -3.80
CA ALA A 17 -17.03 -39.23 -4.15
C ALA A 17 -16.19 -39.88 -5.26
N MET A 18 -16.67 -39.86 -6.51
CA MET A 18 -15.84 -40.06 -7.70
C MET A 18 -15.78 -38.76 -8.50
N ASN A 19 -14.86 -37.88 -8.10
CA ASN A 19 -14.21 -36.87 -8.96
C ASN A 19 -13.24 -36.04 -8.12
N SER A 20 -12.06 -36.59 -7.81
CA SER A 20 -10.82 -35.86 -7.51
C SER A 20 -9.72 -36.86 -7.14
N LEU A 21 -9.18 -37.55 -8.15
CA LEU A 21 -7.96 -38.35 -7.97
C LEU A 21 -7.10 -38.29 -9.23
N ARG A 22 -6.49 -37.12 -9.48
CA ARG A 22 -5.30 -36.99 -10.33
C ARG A 22 -4.44 -35.85 -9.80
N PHE A 23 -3.45 -36.19 -8.98
CA PHE A 23 -2.07 -35.70 -8.99
C PHE A 23 -1.42 -36.12 -7.66
N GLY A 24 -0.95 -37.36 -7.63
CA GLY A 24 0.00 -37.84 -6.64
C GLY A 24 1.23 -38.33 -7.38
N ILE A 25 2.28 -37.51 -7.44
CA ILE A 25 3.65 -37.98 -7.71
C ILE A 25 4.48 -37.65 -6.48
N ALA A 26 5.02 -38.71 -5.90
CA ALA A 26 5.85 -38.73 -4.73
C ALA A 26 7.21 -38.04 -4.96
N VAL A 27 7.65 -37.27 -3.97
CA VAL A 27 9.08 -37.03 -3.72
C VAL A 27 9.29 -37.24 -2.22
N VAL A 28 9.72 -38.45 -1.86
CA VAL A 28 10.34 -38.72 -0.55
C VAL A 28 11.83 -38.42 -0.72
N GLY A 29 12.25 -37.23 -0.31
CA GLY A 29 13.65 -36.83 -0.23
C GLY A 29 14.09 -36.80 1.24
N LEU A 30 14.90 -37.80 1.62
CA LEU A 30 15.65 -37.84 2.87
C LEU A 30 16.63 -36.64 2.90
N SER A 31 16.52 -35.76 3.89
CA SER A 31 17.57 -34.80 4.23
C SER A 31 18.26 -35.23 5.51
N LEU A 32 19.39 -35.92 5.35
CA LEU A 32 20.36 -36.18 6.41
C LEU A 32 21.23 -34.93 6.54
N VAL A 33 21.10 -34.17 7.63
CA VAL A 33 21.99 -33.04 7.92
C VAL A 33 23.26 -33.59 8.55
N LEU A 34 24.33 -33.67 7.75
CA LEU A 34 25.69 -33.94 8.23
C LEU A 34 26.33 -32.60 8.61
N LEU A 35 26.50 -32.37 9.91
CA LEU A 35 27.24 -31.23 10.45
C LEU A 35 28.75 -31.51 10.29
N VAL A 36 29.39 -30.95 9.25
CA VAL A 36 30.85 -30.97 9.13
C VAL A 36 31.40 -29.64 9.63
N VAL A 37 32.02 -29.69 10.81
CA VAL A 37 32.84 -28.60 11.35
C VAL A 37 34.19 -28.66 10.65
N VAL A 38 34.48 -27.70 9.78
CA VAL A 38 35.81 -27.51 9.20
C VAL A 38 36.54 -26.44 10.00
N LEU A 39 37.56 -26.87 10.76
CA LEU A 39 38.56 -26.00 11.36
C LEU A 39 39.55 -25.56 10.27
N ALA A 40 39.72 -24.25 10.09
CA ALA A 40 40.72 -23.69 9.19
C ALA A 40 42.11 -23.68 9.87
N PRO A 41 43.19 -24.05 9.15
CA PRO A 41 44.53 -23.69 9.55
C PRO A 41 45.05 -22.47 8.79
N THR A 42 45.69 -21.60 9.55
CA THR A 42 46.49 -20.45 9.14
C THR A 42 47.76 -20.87 8.39
N GLY A 43 48.07 -20.19 7.28
CA GLY A 43 49.38 -20.28 6.63
C GLY A 43 49.52 -19.35 5.42
N GLU A 44 50.33 -18.30 5.55
CA GLU A 44 51.12 -17.72 4.44
C GLU A 44 52.38 -18.61 4.21
N PRO A 45 53.31 -18.41 3.24
CA PRO A 45 53.48 -17.43 2.13
C PRO A 45 53.83 -18.21 0.79
N PRO A 46 54.60 -17.75 -0.23
CA PRO A 46 55.18 -16.44 -0.60
C PRO A 46 54.93 -16.00 -2.06
N GLY A 47 55.37 -14.78 -2.40
CA GLY A 47 55.32 -14.22 -3.76
C GLY A 47 56.38 -14.73 -4.73
N VAL A 48 56.23 -14.35 -6.01
CA VAL A 48 57.24 -13.91 -7.01
C VAL A 48 56.60 -13.85 -8.41
N GLY A 49 56.81 -12.72 -9.11
CA GLY A 49 56.89 -12.49 -10.59
C GLY A 49 55.76 -12.95 -11.51
N GLY A 50 55.39 -12.30 -12.63
CA GLY A 50 55.90 -11.14 -13.34
C GLY A 50 55.32 -11.13 -14.77
N VAL A 51 55.17 -9.93 -15.33
CA VAL A 51 55.21 -9.54 -16.76
C VAL A 51 54.12 -10.03 -17.74
N GLY A 52 53.53 -9.04 -18.44
CA GLY A 52 52.82 -9.15 -19.73
C GLY A 52 51.43 -8.50 -19.65
N GLY A 53 51.12 -7.31 -20.17
CA GLY A 53 51.75 -6.52 -21.23
C GLY A 53 51.13 -6.84 -22.59
N LEU A 54 49.95 -6.28 -22.90
CA LEU A 54 49.30 -6.06 -24.21
C LEU A 54 48.00 -5.27 -23.87
N GLY A 55 47.74 -4.03 -24.30
CA GLY A 55 47.97 -3.42 -25.61
C GLY A 55 46.70 -3.60 -26.44
N GLY A 56 45.82 -2.59 -26.49
CA GLY A 56 44.55 -2.67 -27.21
C GLY A 56 43.75 -1.37 -27.18
N ASP A 57 44.23 -0.40 -27.96
CA ASP A 57 43.51 0.80 -28.39
C ASP A 57 42.29 0.46 -29.27
N GLY A 58 41.29 1.35 -29.23
CA GLY A 58 40.18 1.43 -30.20
C GLY A 58 38.89 1.81 -29.49
N GLY A 59 38.21 2.92 -29.80
CA GLY A 59 38.38 3.93 -30.83
C GLY A 59 37.19 4.87 -30.68
N GLU A 60 37.44 6.17 -30.81
CA GLU A 60 36.44 7.22 -30.83
C GLU A 60 35.42 7.04 -31.96
N ALA A 61 34.15 7.29 -31.65
CA ALA A 61 33.17 7.75 -32.62
C ALA A 61 32.29 8.80 -31.94
N ALA A 62 32.69 10.06 -32.09
CA ALA A 62 31.89 11.22 -31.73
C ALA A 62 30.96 11.56 -32.90
N ASP A 63 29.69 11.22 -32.78
CA ASP A 63 28.65 11.71 -33.69
C ASP A 63 28.15 13.07 -33.21
N ALA A 64 28.53 14.11 -33.96
CA ALA A 64 28.08 15.47 -33.79
C ALA A 64 26.66 15.64 -34.36
N LEU A 65 25.67 15.78 -33.48
CA LEU A 65 24.32 16.18 -33.85
C LEU A 65 24.25 17.69 -34.14
N ALA A 66 23.94 18.04 -35.38
CA ALA A 66 23.71 19.40 -35.83
C ALA A 66 22.42 19.99 -35.22
N VAL A 67 22.55 21.17 -34.60
CA VAL A 67 21.46 21.98 -34.04
C VAL A 67 20.89 22.88 -35.14
N PRO A 68 19.56 22.88 -35.41
CA PRO A 68 18.95 23.84 -36.32
C PRO A 68 18.83 25.25 -35.67
N PRO A 69 18.94 26.35 -36.45
CA PRO A 69 18.88 27.70 -35.92
C PRO A 69 17.48 28.09 -35.46
N ALA A 70 17.42 28.85 -34.36
CA ALA A 70 16.19 29.40 -33.79
C ALA A 70 15.61 30.51 -34.70
N PRO A 71 14.27 30.60 -34.83
CA PRO A 71 13.64 31.70 -35.54
C PRO A 71 13.69 33.00 -34.72
N THR A 72 14.23 34.05 -35.34
CA THR A 72 14.22 35.44 -34.87
C THR A 72 12.79 35.99 -34.88
N ARG A 73 12.32 36.50 -33.74
CA ARG A 73 11.08 37.29 -33.63
C ARG A 73 11.43 38.77 -33.59
N ASP A 74 10.85 39.53 -34.51
CA ASP A 74 10.91 40.99 -34.52
C ASP A 74 10.12 41.62 -33.36
N PRO A 75 10.55 42.81 -32.87
CA PRO A 75 9.88 43.55 -31.81
C PRO A 75 8.86 44.53 -32.41
N ALA A 76 7.60 44.44 -32.00
CA ALA A 76 6.60 45.46 -32.28
C ALA A 76 5.94 45.95 -30.99
N ALA A 77 6.45 47.12 -30.57
CA ALA A 77 5.84 48.32 -29.99
C ALA A 77 4.67 48.27 -28.98
N PRO A 78 4.67 49.22 -28.02
CA PRO A 78 3.73 49.30 -26.90
C PRO A 78 2.54 50.22 -27.20
N ALA A 79 1.42 50.00 -26.50
CA ALA A 79 0.56 51.03 -25.89
C ALA A 79 -0.86 50.48 -25.64
N GLY A 80 -1.39 50.70 -24.45
CA GLY A 80 -2.80 50.49 -24.17
C GLY A 80 -3.11 50.38 -22.68
N LEU A 81 -3.39 51.53 -22.06
CA LEU A 81 -3.97 51.66 -20.73
C LEU A 81 -5.21 50.79 -20.52
N THR A 82 -5.25 50.06 -19.41
CA THR A 82 -6.39 50.06 -18.46
C THR A 82 -5.86 49.89 -17.05
N SER A 83 -6.20 50.83 -16.17
CA SER A 83 -6.09 50.70 -14.72
C SER A 83 -7.18 49.74 -14.24
N ASP A 84 -6.90 48.44 -14.28
CA ASP A 84 -7.69 47.45 -13.56
C ASP A 84 -7.21 47.45 -12.10
N ASP A 85 -8.03 48.02 -11.22
CA ASP A 85 -8.04 47.70 -9.79
C ASP A 85 -8.53 46.26 -9.57
N SER A 86 -8.01 45.29 -10.34
CA SER A 86 -8.01 43.89 -9.96
C SER A 86 -7.06 43.81 -8.78
N ALA A 87 -7.59 44.03 -7.57
CA ALA A 87 -6.90 43.77 -6.32
C ALA A 87 -6.15 42.46 -6.49
N ALA A 88 -4.82 42.54 -6.54
CA ALA A 88 -3.95 41.40 -6.79
C ALA A 88 -4.41 40.29 -5.85
N GLU A 89 -5.11 39.30 -6.42
CA GLU A 89 -5.58 38.13 -5.72
C GLU A 89 -4.30 37.44 -5.29
N LYS A 90 -3.87 37.74 -4.07
CA LYS A 90 -2.57 37.31 -3.56
C LYS A 90 -2.55 35.81 -3.74
N ASP A 91 -1.56 35.31 -4.49
CA ASP A 91 -1.41 33.90 -4.75
C ASP A 91 -1.48 33.15 -3.41
N GLN A 92 -2.62 32.50 -3.19
CA GLN A 92 -2.91 31.73 -1.99
C GLN A 92 -2.86 30.27 -2.37
N THR A 93 -2.08 29.50 -1.63
CA THR A 93 -2.04 28.05 -1.77
C THR A 93 -2.97 27.44 -0.73
N CYS A 94 -3.98 26.72 -1.20
CA CYS A 94 -4.88 25.92 -0.39
C CYS A 94 -4.46 24.44 -0.42
N ARG A 95 -4.53 23.77 0.74
CA ARG A 95 -4.26 22.34 0.89
C ARG A 95 -5.22 21.72 1.89
N TRP A 96 -5.64 20.48 1.62
CA TRP A 96 -6.39 19.70 2.59
C TRP A 96 -5.42 19.08 3.60
N ARG A 97 -5.62 19.37 4.89
CA ARG A 97 -4.82 18.82 5.99
C ARG A 97 -5.65 17.89 6.83
N PHE A 98 -5.05 16.77 7.22
CA PHE A 98 -5.66 15.83 8.16
C PHE A 98 -5.90 16.52 9.50
N VAL A 99 -7.11 16.36 10.03
CA VAL A 99 -7.54 16.93 11.31
C VAL A 99 -7.59 15.83 12.35
N LYS A 100 -8.39 14.79 12.11
CA LYS A 100 -8.58 13.68 13.04
C LYS A 100 -9.22 12.46 12.39
N TYR A 101 -8.97 11.31 13.01
CA TYR A 101 -9.65 10.06 12.72
C TYR A 101 -10.88 9.89 13.62
N HIS A 102 -11.98 9.43 13.02
CA HIS A 102 -13.24 9.14 13.69
C HIS A 102 -13.55 7.65 13.59
N PRO A 103 -13.36 6.87 14.67
CA PRO A 103 -13.79 5.48 14.68
C PRO A 103 -15.32 5.40 14.62
N SER A 104 -15.87 4.45 13.87
CA SER A 104 -17.31 4.21 13.82
C SER A 104 -17.87 3.74 15.16
N ALA A 105 -19.21 3.77 15.28
CA ALA A 105 -19.88 3.17 16.45
C ALA A 105 -19.56 1.68 16.56
N PHE A 106 -19.54 0.97 15.43
CA PHE A 106 -19.16 -0.44 15.34
C PHE A 106 -17.73 -0.67 15.84
N GLU A 107 -16.75 0.07 15.32
CA GLU A 107 -15.34 -0.02 15.73
C GLU A 107 -15.16 0.26 17.21
N THR A 108 -15.80 1.32 17.72
CA THR A 108 -15.72 1.70 19.13
C THR A 108 -16.29 0.60 20.04
N LYS A 109 -17.44 0.02 19.68
CA LYS A 109 -18.08 -1.06 20.44
C LYS A 109 -17.24 -2.35 20.37
N TRP A 110 -16.68 -2.66 19.20
CA TRP A 110 -15.77 -3.81 19.00
C TRP A 110 -14.53 -3.68 19.88
N ARG A 111 -13.82 -2.54 19.80
CA ARG A 111 -12.60 -2.27 20.56
C ARG A 111 -12.81 -2.40 22.08
N LYS A 112 -13.93 -1.89 22.61
CA LYS A 112 -14.27 -2.01 24.05
C LYS A 112 -14.48 -3.45 24.52
N GLY A 113 -14.88 -4.34 23.62
CA GLY A 113 -15.17 -5.73 23.95
C GLY A 113 -14.20 -6.75 23.37
N VAL A 114 -13.13 -6.34 22.66
CA VAL A 114 -12.27 -7.25 21.89
C VAL A 114 -11.72 -8.42 22.71
N LEU A 115 -11.39 -8.21 23.99
CA LEU A 115 -10.93 -9.29 24.88
C LEU A 115 -11.97 -10.42 25.04
N ARG A 116 -13.26 -10.11 24.89
CA ARG A 116 -14.37 -11.08 24.93
C ARG A 116 -14.62 -11.75 23.57
N TYR A 117 -14.26 -11.10 22.48
CA TYR A 117 -14.65 -11.50 21.11
C TYR A 117 -13.52 -12.12 20.30
N GLN A 118 -12.26 -11.81 20.58
CA GLN A 118 -11.11 -12.19 19.75
C GLN A 118 -10.92 -13.71 19.56
N ASP A 119 -11.43 -14.54 20.48
CA ASP A 119 -11.41 -16.00 20.35
C ASP A 119 -12.72 -16.60 19.81
N ARG A 120 -13.72 -15.76 19.50
CA ARG A 120 -15.04 -16.13 18.96
C ARG A 120 -15.57 -15.11 17.95
N ILE A 121 -14.67 -14.56 17.12
CA ILE A 121 -14.95 -13.39 16.27
C ILE A 121 -16.17 -13.61 15.38
N CYS A 122 -16.26 -14.77 14.73
CA CYS A 122 -17.37 -15.08 13.84
C CYS A 122 -18.71 -15.20 14.57
N ASP A 123 -18.74 -15.78 15.76
CA ASP A 123 -19.95 -15.81 16.57
C ASP A 123 -20.36 -14.41 17.00
N ALA A 124 -19.41 -13.59 17.47
CA ALA A 124 -19.68 -12.21 17.87
C ALA A 124 -20.23 -11.37 16.71
N LEU A 125 -19.70 -11.54 15.49
CA LEU A 125 -20.22 -10.87 14.29
C LEU A 125 -21.66 -11.28 13.94
N ARG A 126 -22.03 -12.54 14.21
CA ARG A 126 -23.39 -13.06 13.95
C ARG A 126 -24.39 -12.73 15.06
N THR A 127 -23.95 -12.54 16.31
CA THR A 127 -24.82 -12.29 17.45
C THR A 127 -24.71 -10.84 17.96
N ASP A 128 -23.56 -10.48 18.52
CA ASP A 128 -23.38 -9.26 19.31
C ASP A 128 -23.29 -8.01 18.43
N PHE A 129 -22.93 -8.21 17.16
CA PHE A 129 -22.73 -7.18 16.14
C PHE A 129 -23.53 -7.44 14.86
N ALA A 130 -24.61 -8.23 14.95
CA ALA A 130 -25.39 -8.62 13.78
C ALA A 130 -25.90 -7.41 12.96
N THR A 131 -26.33 -6.35 13.65
CA THR A 131 -26.84 -5.12 13.02
C THR A 131 -25.73 -4.35 12.31
N GLU A 132 -24.62 -4.09 13.01
CA GLU A 132 -23.47 -3.36 12.48
C GLU A 132 -22.83 -4.12 11.31
N ASN A 133 -22.67 -5.44 11.44
CA ASN A 133 -22.14 -6.31 10.40
C ASN A 133 -23.07 -6.33 9.17
N LYS A 134 -24.39 -6.36 9.37
CA LYS A 134 -25.36 -6.28 8.27
C LYS A 134 -25.27 -4.94 7.52
N LEU A 135 -25.12 -3.82 8.23
CA LEU A 135 -24.92 -2.50 7.62
C LEU A 135 -23.62 -2.44 6.83
N TYR A 136 -22.53 -2.96 7.41
CA TYR A 136 -21.24 -3.05 6.73
C TYR A 136 -21.35 -3.85 5.44
N MET A 137 -21.91 -5.06 5.51
CA MET A 137 -22.06 -5.97 4.38
C MET A 137 -22.96 -5.42 3.29
N ALA A 138 -24.08 -4.79 3.64
CA ALA A 138 -24.99 -4.18 2.66
C ALA A 138 -24.30 -3.08 1.82
N HIS A 139 -23.33 -2.38 2.40
CA HIS A 139 -22.55 -1.40 1.66
C HIS A 139 -21.48 -2.06 0.78
N MET A 140 -20.77 -3.07 1.28
CA MET A 140 -19.75 -3.78 0.50
C MET A 140 -20.34 -4.48 -0.73
N ASP A 141 -21.50 -5.11 -0.59
CA ASP A 141 -22.19 -5.75 -1.71
C ASP A 141 -22.61 -4.71 -2.77
N ARG A 142 -22.93 -3.48 -2.36
CA ARG A 142 -23.24 -2.37 -3.29
C ARG A 142 -21.99 -1.91 -4.05
N CYS A 143 -20.89 -1.67 -3.35
CA CYS A 143 -19.63 -1.24 -3.98
C CYS A 143 -19.04 -2.32 -4.91
N ALA A 144 -19.23 -3.60 -4.60
CA ALA A 144 -18.78 -4.69 -5.46
C ALA A 144 -19.50 -4.68 -6.82
N LEU A 145 -20.80 -4.36 -6.85
CA LEU A 145 -21.58 -4.27 -8.10
C LEU A 145 -21.07 -3.14 -9.00
N ASP A 146 -20.67 -2.00 -8.42
CA ASP A 146 -20.13 -0.87 -9.18
C ASP A 146 -18.78 -1.21 -9.84
N ARG A 147 -18.01 -2.15 -9.28
CA ARG A 147 -16.72 -2.60 -9.86
C ARG A 147 -16.92 -3.46 -11.11
N VAL A 148 -17.92 -4.34 -11.13
CA VAL A 148 -18.16 -5.29 -12.25
C VAL A 148 -18.58 -4.57 -13.53
N VAL A 149 -19.26 -3.43 -13.42
CA VAL A 149 -19.73 -2.65 -14.59
C VAL A 149 -18.59 -1.89 -15.28
N GLY A 150 -17.42 -1.76 -14.65
CA GLY A 150 -16.29 -0.95 -15.15
C GLY A 150 -15.18 -1.70 -15.88
N GLU A 151 -15.17 -3.04 -15.90
CA GLU A 151 -14.02 -3.81 -16.43
C GLU A 151 -13.83 -3.71 -17.95
N SER A 152 -14.85 -3.28 -18.72
CA SER A 152 -14.75 -3.19 -20.19
C SER A 152 -14.29 -1.83 -20.72
N GLY A 153 -14.03 -0.84 -19.87
CA GLY A 153 -13.59 0.47 -20.32
C GLY A 153 -12.91 1.30 -19.24
N PHE A 154 -11.58 1.37 -19.30
CA PHE A 154 -10.83 2.37 -18.55
C PHE A 154 -11.44 3.77 -18.79
N PRO A 155 -11.72 4.56 -17.75
CA PRO A 155 -12.17 5.93 -17.93
C PRO A 155 -11.07 6.69 -18.66
N ARG A 156 -11.25 6.89 -19.98
CA ARG A 156 -10.26 7.60 -20.83
C ARG A 156 -10.10 9.07 -20.45
N ASN A 157 -10.89 9.57 -19.50
CA ASN A 157 -10.90 10.97 -19.09
C ASN A 157 -11.04 11.13 -17.57
N CYS A 158 -9.94 10.93 -16.86
CA CYS A 158 -9.77 11.38 -15.47
C CYS A 158 -9.98 12.89 -15.28
N SER A 159 -9.99 13.66 -16.37
CA SER A 159 -10.22 15.10 -16.39
C SER A 159 -11.69 15.52 -16.27
N ARG A 160 -12.66 14.60 -16.37
CA ARG A 160 -14.10 14.97 -16.49
C ARG A 160 -15.08 14.14 -15.68
N THR A 161 -14.69 12.99 -15.15
CA THR A 161 -15.56 12.25 -14.25
C THR A 161 -15.60 12.97 -12.92
N ARG A 162 -16.60 13.86 -12.74
CA ARG A 162 -17.08 14.17 -11.39
C ARG A 162 -17.37 12.82 -10.77
N HIS A 163 -16.56 12.40 -9.80
CA HIS A 163 -16.90 11.24 -8.98
C HIS A 163 -18.33 11.48 -8.51
N GLN A 164 -19.27 10.66 -8.99
CA GLN A 164 -20.61 10.71 -8.44
C GLN A 164 -20.45 10.51 -6.94
N PRO A 165 -21.10 11.33 -6.10
CA PRO A 165 -21.04 11.13 -4.67
C PRO A 165 -21.47 9.69 -4.43
N GLN A 166 -20.54 8.85 -3.95
CA GLN A 166 -20.94 7.54 -3.44
C GLN A 166 -22.01 7.80 -2.40
N ALA A 167 -23.06 6.97 -2.39
CA ALA A 167 -24.04 7.04 -1.32
C ALA A 167 -23.28 7.07 0.01
N PRO A 168 -23.57 8.02 0.92
CA PRO A 168 -22.76 8.21 2.10
C PRO A 168 -22.65 6.88 2.85
N PHE A 169 -21.43 6.52 3.23
CA PHE A 169 -21.20 5.37 4.08
C PHE A 169 -21.92 5.61 5.42
N PRO A 170 -22.58 4.59 5.99
CA PRO A 170 -23.24 4.74 7.28
C PRO A 170 -22.19 4.94 8.38
N ASP A 171 -22.25 6.08 9.08
CA ASP A 171 -21.35 6.46 10.19
C ASP A 171 -21.38 5.43 11.33
N GLU A 172 -22.47 4.65 11.45
CA GLU A 172 -22.60 3.59 12.43
C GLU A 172 -21.63 2.44 12.15
N ALA A 173 -21.32 2.16 10.88
CA ALA A 173 -20.50 1.02 10.47
C ALA A 173 -19.10 1.43 9.99
N PHE A 174 -18.96 2.56 9.31
CA PHE A 174 -17.69 2.98 8.70
C PHE A 174 -17.00 4.09 9.47
N SER A 175 -15.68 3.94 9.61
CA SER A 175 -14.83 4.96 10.20
C SER A 175 -14.49 6.00 9.13
N LYS A 176 -14.02 7.18 9.55
CA LYS A 176 -13.69 8.25 8.60
C LYS A 176 -12.54 9.12 9.06
N PHE A 177 -11.83 9.67 8.09
CA PHE A 177 -10.83 10.69 8.28
C PHE A 177 -11.45 12.05 7.98
N GLU A 178 -11.23 13.02 8.86
CA GLU A 178 -11.62 14.40 8.67
C GLU A 178 -10.43 15.24 8.22
N TYR A 179 -10.69 16.10 7.25
CA TYR A 179 -9.74 17.03 6.69
C TYR A 179 -10.33 18.43 6.67
N ALA A 180 -9.47 19.44 6.82
CA ALA A 180 -9.83 20.84 6.68
C ALA A 180 -9.03 21.47 5.54
N LEU A 181 -9.69 22.34 4.76
CA LEU A 181 -9.01 23.14 3.75
C LEU A 181 -8.29 24.30 4.44
N VAL A 182 -6.97 24.30 4.33
CA VAL A 182 -6.10 25.32 4.91
C VAL A 182 -5.46 26.11 3.78
N CYS A 183 -5.60 27.42 3.80
CA CYS A 183 -5.07 28.29 2.76
C CYS A 183 -4.09 29.30 3.35
N ALA A 184 -2.86 29.33 2.84
CA ALA A 184 -1.81 30.28 3.22
C ALA A 184 -1.30 31.06 2.02
N ALA A 185 -0.78 32.26 2.25
CA ALA A 185 -0.09 33.02 1.21
C ALA A 185 1.16 32.25 0.73
N VAL A 186 1.39 32.23 -0.58
CA VAL A 186 2.51 31.49 -1.22
C VAL A 186 3.87 31.82 -0.62
N GLU A 187 4.06 33.04 -0.12
CA GLU A 187 5.32 33.49 0.48
C GLU A 187 5.66 32.84 1.82
N ARG A 188 4.73 32.11 2.45
CA ARG A 188 4.93 31.47 3.78
C ARG A 188 4.35 30.06 3.82
N PRO A 189 4.86 29.11 3.03
CA PRO A 189 4.38 27.72 3.03
C PRO A 189 4.54 27.04 4.40
N GLU A 190 5.54 27.42 5.21
CA GLU A 190 5.74 26.94 6.57
C GLU A 190 4.58 27.31 7.51
N ALA A 191 3.79 28.34 7.19
CA ALA A 191 2.60 28.69 7.96
C ALA A 191 1.55 27.58 7.90
N LEU A 192 1.51 26.77 6.84
CA LEU A 192 0.57 25.64 6.70
C LEU A 192 0.80 24.55 7.75
N ALA A 193 2.03 24.39 8.25
CA ALA A 193 2.37 23.38 9.24
C ALA A 193 1.83 23.70 10.64
N ASN A 194 1.61 24.99 10.94
CA ASN A 194 1.26 25.48 12.28
C ASN A 194 -0.17 26.04 12.36
N VAL A 195 -1.05 25.65 11.45
CA VAL A 195 -2.43 26.17 11.43
C VAL A 195 -3.28 25.54 12.53
N THR A 196 -3.89 26.40 13.35
CA THR A 196 -4.96 26.01 14.26
C THR A 196 -6.25 25.81 13.45
N PHE A 197 -6.81 24.61 13.50
CA PHE A 197 -8.08 24.32 12.85
C PHE A 197 -9.24 25.06 13.54
N THR A 198 -10.06 25.76 12.76
CA THR A 198 -11.25 26.48 13.24
C THR A 198 -12.53 25.88 12.65
N ASP A 199 -13.66 26.03 13.32
CA ASP A 199 -14.93 25.39 12.93
C ASP A 199 -15.50 25.91 11.60
N ASP A 200 -15.08 27.10 11.15
CA ASP A 200 -15.47 27.72 9.88
C ASP A 200 -14.67 27.21 8.66
N MET A 201 -13.59 26.46 8.88
CA MET A 201 -12.82 25.89 7.76
C MET A 201 -13.64 24.84 7.00
N PRO A 202 -13.64 24.84 5.66
CA PRO A 202 -14.30 23.81 4.86
C PRO A 202 -13.80 22.42 5.26
N ARG A 203 -14.75 21.51 5.56
CA ARG A 203 -14.45 20.13 5.98
C ARG A 203 -14.72 19.14 4.88
N ARG A 204 -13.91 18.08 4.84
CA ARG A 204 -14.12 16.92 3.99
C ARG A 204 -13.85 15.63 4.75
N TYR A 205 -14.64 14.62 4.44
CA TYR A 205 -14.54 13.30 5.05
C TYR A 205 -14.17 12.26 4.01
N SER A 206 -13.29 11.35 4.41
CA SER A 206 -12.83 10.22 3.61
C SER A 206 -13.06 8.94 4.41
N TYR A 207 -13.95 8.07 3.93
CA TYR A 207 -14.38 6.88 4.67
C TYR A 207 -13.36 5.74 4.54
N ILE A 208 -13.35 4.85 5.53
CA ILE A 208 -12.52 3.64 5.56
C ILE A 208 -13.29 2.51 6.26
N GLU A 209 -12.99 1.25 5.93
CA GLU A 209 -13.57 0.11 6.64
C GLU A 209 -13.24 0.15 8.14
N PRO A 210 -14.15 -0.31 9.03
CA PRO A 210 -13.92 -0.28 10.46
C PRO A 210 -12.80 -1.23 10.90
N LEU A 211 -12.07 -0.86 11.95
CA LEU A 211 -11.19 -1.78 12.70
C LEU A 211 -12.03 -2.70 13.60
N ALA A 212 -12.84 -3.55 12.98
CA ALA A 212 -13.76 -4.46 13.65
C ALA A 212 -13.81 -5.82 12.95
N GLY A 213 -14.36 -6.83 13.65
CA GLY A 213 -14.56 -8.16 13.09
C GLY A 213 -13.23 -8.88 12.86
N LEU A 214 -13.00 -9.37 11.64
CA LEU A 214 -11.81 -10.15 11.29
C LEU A 214 -10.61 -9.30 10.87
N LEU A 215 -10.79 -7.99 10.66
CA LEU A 215 -9.84 -7.17 9.86
C LEU A 215 -9.57 -7.81 8.48
N ARG A 216 -10.56 -8.52 7.96
CA ARG A 216 -10.62 -9.21 6.68
C ARG A 216 -12.03 -9.05 6.14
N HIS A 217 -12.29 -9.63 4.97
CA HIS A 217 -13.64 -9.69 4.44
C HIS A 217 -14.61 -10.32 5.47
N PRO A 218 -15.73 -9.68 5.85
CA PRO A 218 -16.59 -10.23 6.92
C PRO A 218 -17.23 -11.58 6.58
N LYS A 219 -17.52 -11.81 5.29
CA LYS A 219 -17.96 -13.14 4.79
C LYS A 219 -16.89 -14.24 4.90
N ALA A 220 -15.66 -13.96 5.33
CA ALA A 220 -14.68 -15.02 5.64
C ALA A 220 -15.15 -15.92 6.79
N CYS A 221 -16.09 -15.47 7.62
CA CYS A 221 -16.79 -16.32 8.58
C CYS A 221 -17.77 -17.33 7.95
N ASP A 222 -18.09 -17.18 6.67
CA ASP A 222 -19.04 -18.03 5.95
C ASP A 222 -18.34 -19.04 5.02
N GLY A 223 -17.02 -18.90 4.81
CA GLY A 223 -16.20 -19.83 4.05
C GLY A 223 -14.87 -19.25 3.56
N GLU A 224 -13.96 -20.15 3.17
CA GLU A 224 -12.59 -19.81 2.76
C GLU A 224 -12.52 -18.97 1.47
N SER A 225 -13.54 -19.03 0.61
CA SER A 225 -13.61 -18.27 -0.65
C SER A 225 -13.57 -16.75 -0.46
N HIS A 226 -13.85 -16.27 0.76
CA HIS A 226 -13.84 -14.84 1.09
C HIS A 226 -12.57 -14.38 1.79
N ILE A 227 -11.72 -15.30 2.26
CA ILE A 227 -10.51 -14.96 3.04
C ILE A 227 -9.60 -14.01 2.26
N PHE A 228 -9.36 -14.32 0.99
CA PHE A 228 -8.49 -13.56 0.09
C PHE A 228 -9.26 -12.58 -0.80
N ASN A 229 -10.48 -12.20 -0.43
CA ASN A 229 -11.26 -11.26 -1.22
C ASN A 229 -10.95 -9.82 -0.81
N LYS A 230 -10.42 -9.00 -1.72
CA LYS A 230 -10.01 -7.59 -1.51
C LYS A 230 -11.16 -6.58 -1.57
N ASN A 231 -12.40 -7.01 -1.83
CA ASN A 231 -13.54 -6.10 -2.06
C ASN A 231 -14.07 -5.41 -0.80
N TYR A 232 -13.61 -5.80 0.39
CA TYR A 232 -13.95 -5.12 1.63
C TYR A 232 -13.08 -3.88 1.92
N LEU A 233 -11.96 -3.72 1.20
CA LEU A 233 -11.04 -2.61 1.35
C LEU A 233 -11.62 -1.33 0.72
N VAL A 234 -11.77 -0.29 1.54
CA VAL A 234 -12.30 1.01 1.12
C VAL A 234 -11.14 1.95 0.79
N VAL A 235 -10.63 1.86 -0.43
CA VAL A 235 -9.61 2.77 -0.96
C VAL A 235 -10.28 4.04 -1.48
N ASP A 236 -9.81 5.20 -1.02
CA ASP A 236 -10.34 6.51 -1.42
C ASP A 236 -9.29 7.34 -2.15
N ALA A 237 -9.57 7.61 -3.43
CA ALA A 237 -8.73 8.45 -4.28
C ALA A 237 -8.56 9.87 -3.74
N TRP A 238 -9.55 10.34 -2.98
CA TRP A 238 -9.58 11.71 -2.55
C TRP A 238 -8.42 12.06 -1.61
N ALA A 239 -7.92 11.08 -0.84
CA ALA A 239 -6.73 11.28 -0.03
C ALA A 239 -5.48 11.63 -0.88
N ALA A 240 -5.43 11.20 -2.15
CA ALA A 240 -4.38 11.59 -3.10
C ALA A 240 -4.61 12.99 -3.72
N HIS A 241 -5.85 13.50 -3.69
CA HIS A 241 -6.23 14.81 -4.21
C HIS A 241 -6.16 15.92 -3.14
N ARG A 242 -5.35 15.75 -2.09
CA ARG A 242 -5.12 16.78 -1.06
C ARG A 242 -4.60 18.10 -1.63
N ASN A 243 -4.01 18.03 -2.82
CA ASN A 243 -3.51 19.17 -3.57
C ASN A 243 -4.48 19.58 -4.68
N ASP A 244 -4.90 20.85 -4.66
CA ASP A 244 -5.74 21.48 -5.68
C ASP A 244 -5.16 21.35 -7.11
N ALA A 245 -3.86 21.05 -7.21
CA ALA A 245 -3.16 20.70 -8.45
C ALA A 245 -3.84 19.56 -9.24
N PHE A 246 -4.51 18.61 -8.56
CA PHE A 246 -5.24 17.53 -9.25
C PHE A 246 -6.61 17.95 -9.78
N VAL A 247 -7.23 19.00 -9.21
CA VAL A 247 -8.66 19.29 -9.42
C VAL A 247 -8.89 20.33 -10.50
N LYS A 248 -7.90 21.19 -10.82
CA LYS A 248 -8.05 22.21 -11.86
C LYS A 248 -6.89 22.22 -12.86
N PRO A 249 -6.96 21.43 -13.95
CA PRO A 249 -5.96 21.39 -15.03
C PRO A 249 -5.71 22.71 -15.80
N GLY A 250 -6.24 23.85 -15.34
CA GLY A 250 -6.15 25.14 -16.06
C GLY A 250 -5.83 26.36 -15.21
N LEU A 251 -5.61 26.21 -13.90
CA LEU A 251 -5.28 27.33 -13.00
C LEU A 251 -3.86 27.28 -12.43
N SER A 252 -3.12 26.18 -12.64
CA SER A 252 -1.68 26.15 -12.34
C SER A 252 -0.90 26.76 -13.51
N THR A 253 -0.84 28.08 -13.58
CA THR A 253 0.07 28.82 -14.47
C THR A 253 1.53 28.75 -14.00
N SER A 254 1.76 28.20 -12.81
CA SER A 254 3.10 27.94 -12.27
C SER A 254 3.71 26.71 -12.95
N LYS A 255 4.41 26.94 -14.07
CA LYS A 255 5.39 26.01 -14.66
C LYS A 255 6.56 25.63 -13.70
N ARG A 256 6.51 26.02 -12.42
CA ARG A 256 7.58 25.81 -11.43
C ARG A 256 7.13 25.16 -10.12
N ALA A 257 5.83 25.02 -9.85
CA ALA A 257 5.40 24.16 -8.74
C ALA A 257 5.66 22.72 -9.17
N GLY A 258 6.59 22.04 -8.48
CA GLY A 258 6.96 20.66 -8.77
C GLY A 258 5.70 19.81 -8.98
N GLN A 259 5.70 19.03 -10.07
CA GLN A 259 4.61 18.12 -10.36
C GLN A 259 4.40 17.22 -9.14
N VAL A 260 3.19 17.22 -8.56
CA VAL A 260 2.83 16.27 -7.50
C VAL A 260 3.02 14.87 -8.06
N ARG A 261 3.83 14.05 -7.39
CA ARG A 261 4.11 12.68 -7.80
C ARG A 261 3.30 11.70 -6.98
N SER A 262 3.23 10.48 -7.47
CA SER A 262 2.61 9.35 -6.79
C SER A 262 3.56 8.16 -6.78
N PHE A 263 3.72 7.55 -5.61
CA PHE A 263 4.66 6.46 -5.36
C PHE A 263 3.94 5.23 -4.82
N TYR A 264 4.36 4.07 -5.29
CA TYR A 264 3.98 2.78 -4.73
C TYR A 264 5.23 2.05 -4.22
N PHE A 265 5.31 1.88 -2.90
CA PHE A 265 6.31 1.06 -2.24
C PHE A 265 5.68 -0.28 -1.81
N ASP A 266 6.21 -1.41 -2.28
CA ASP A 266 5.78 -2.76 -1.86
C ASP A 266 6.96 -3.50 -1.23
N VAL A 267 6.84 -3.79 0.07
CA VAL A 267 7.85 -4.51 0.84
C VAL A 267 7.38 -5.94 1.04
N GLY A 268 8.04 -6.88 0.35
CA GLY A 268 7.53 -8.24 0.10
C GLY A 268 6.73 -8.31 -1.20
N ALA A 269 7.26 -7.66 -2.23
CA ALA A 269 6.73 -7.64 -3.57
C ALA A 269 6.85 -9.04 -4.20
N SER A 270 5.73 -9.65 -4.58
CA SER A 270 5.73 -10.82 -5.48
C SER A 270 6.05 -10.39 -6.92
N VAL A 271 5.78 -11.22 -7.94
CA VAL A 271 5.83 -10.77 -9.34
C VAL A 271 4.48 -10.21 -9.79
N TRP A 272 4.48 -9.38 -10.84
CA TRP A 272 3.31 -8.60 -11.29
C TRP A 272 2.00 -9.39 -11.43
N SER A 273 2.03 -10.67 -11.78
CA SER A 273 0.84 -11.48 -12.04
C SER A 273 0.61 -12.61 -11.02
N GLU A 274 1.47 -12.74 -9.99
CA GLU A 274 1.42 -13.85 -9.04
C GLU A 274 1.27 -13.37 -7.59
N GLY A 275 0.68 -14.24 -6.77
CA GLY A 275 0.46 -14.01 -5.34
C GLY A 275 -0.57 -15.00 -4.81
N LEU A 276 -0.42 -15.42 -3.55
CA LEU A 276 -1.50 -16.10 -2.85
C LEU A 276 -2.65 -15.08 -2.70
N GLY A 277 -3.86 -15.43 -3.15
CA GLY A 277 -4.98 -14.49 -3.13
C GLY A 277 -5.01 -13.47 -4.28
N SER A 278 -4.36 -13.78 -5.42
CA SER A 278 -4.20 -12.95 -6.62
C SER A 278 -3.10 -11.90 -6.54
N SER A 279 -2.59 -11.45 -7.70
CA SER A 279 -1.53 -10.44 -7.79
C SER A 279 -1.87 -9.20 -6.96
N SER A 280 -1.00 -8.86 -6.00
CA SER A 280 -1.08 -7.61 -5.24
C SER A 280 -0.81 -6.41 -6.15
N GLN A 281 0.27 -6.46 -6.93
CA GLN A 281 0.75 -5.33 -7.71
C GLN A 281 -0.23 -4.88 -8.80
N ASP A 282 -0.76 -5.83 -9.57
CA ASP A 282 -1.76 -5.54 -10.60
C ASP A 282 -3.06 -5.02 -9.97
N TRP A 283 -3.46 -5.58 -8.83
CA TRP A 283 -4.63 -5.12 -8.10
C TRP A 283 -4.46 -3.67 -7.63
N PHE A 284 -3.32 -3.32 -7.02
CA PHE A 284 -3.05 -1.95 -6.58
C PHE A 284 -3.01 -0.99 -7.77
N TYR A 285 -2.24 -1.32 -8.81
CA TYR A 285 -2.16 -0.48 -10.00
C TYR A 285 -3.54 -0.23 -10.61
N SER A 286 -4.33 -1.29 -10.83
CA SER A 286 -5.66 -1.19 -11.40
C SER A 286 -6.62 -0.42 -10.49
N THR A 287 -6.59 -0.67 -9.18
CA THR A 287 -7.45 -0.02 -8.19
C THR A 287 -7.20 1.49 -8.11
N TYR A 288 -5.94 1.92 -8.09
CA TYR A 288 -5.56 3.33 -8.03
C TYR A 288 -5.71 4.03 -9.39
N ARG A 289 -5.44 3.34 -10.51
CA ARG A 289 -5.66 3.90 -11.84
C ARG A 289 -7.13 4.18 -12.13
N GLN A 290 -8.05 3.31 -11.70
CA GLN A 290 -9.50 3.55 -11.78
C GLN A 290 -9.94 4.79 -10.98
N ARG A 291 -9.09 5.21 -10.04
CA ARG A 291 -9.24 6.37 -9.16
C ARG A 291 -8.39 7.55 -9.61
N CYS A 292 -7.90 7.53 -10.86
CA CYS A 292 -7.13 8.61 -11.46
C CYS A 292 -5.81 8.92 -10.74
N ILE A 293 -5.22 7.91 -10.11
CA ILE A 293 -3.88 7.92 -9.55
C ILE A 293 -3.05 6.98 -10.42
N ASP A 294 -2.15 7.55 -11.24
CA ASP A 294 -1.20 6.79 -12.05
C ASP A 294 0.19 6.95 -11.44
N PHE A 295 0.72 5.88 -10.85
CA PHE A 295 1.99 5.92 -10.14
C PHE A 295 3.14 6.36 -11.07
N ASP A 296 3.91 7.34 -10.59
CA ASP A 296 5.12 7.82 -11.23
C ASP A 296 6.29 6.86 -10.99
N ARG A 297 6.29 6.16 -9.85
CA ARG A 297 7.32 5.19 -9.47
C ARG A 297 6.77 4.02 -8.67
N PHE A 298 7.38 2.86 -8.91
CA PHE A 298 7.11 1.61 -8.22
C PHE A 298 8.43 1.12 -7.59
N HIS A 299 8.45 0.91 -6.28
CA HIS A 299 9.61 0.41 -5.55
C HIS A 299 9.26 -0.92 -4.87
N MET A 300 9.92 -2.00 -5.28
CA MET A 300 9.46 -3.36 -5.06
C MET A 300 10.57 -4.18 -4.41
N TRP A 301 10.42 -4.54 -3.13
CA TRP A 301 11.40 -5.35 -2.40
C TRP A 301 10.98 -6.80 -2.31
N GLU A 302 11.83 -7.72 -2.73
CA GLU A 302 11.58 -9.16 -2.70
C GLU A 302 12.85 -9.91 -2.27
N VAL A 303 12.71 -10.75 -1.26
CA VAL A 303 13.80 -11.58 -0.76
C VAL A 303 14.02 -12.81 -1.63
N LYS A 304 12.95 -13.37 -2.21
CA LYS A 304 13.02 -14.54 -3.08
C LYS A 304 13.75 -14.18 -4.37
N PRO A 305 14.81 -14.91 -4.77
CA PRO A 305 15.51 -14.60 -6.00
C PRO A 305 14.62 -14.87 -7.22
N TRP A 306 14.43 -13.85 -8.06
CA TRP A 306 13.69 -13.95 -9.32
C TRP A 306 14.58 -13.57 -10.50
N LYS A 307 14.39 -14.27 -11.63
CA LYS A 307 15.06 -13.90 -12.88
C LYS A 307 14.48 -12.57 -13.38
N PRO A 308 15.32 -11.60 -13.79
CA PRO A 308 14.81 -10.33 -14.33
C PRO A 308 13.80 -10.50 -15.47
N SER A 309 14.00 -11.50 -16.35
CA SER A 309 13.06 -11.80 -17.43
C SER A 309 11.66 -12.18 -16.94
N LYS A 310 11.55 -12.78 -15.76
CA LYS A 310 10.26 -13.12 -15.13
C LYS A 310 9.64 -11.89 -14.46
N VAL A 311 10.44 -11.10 -13.75
CA VAL A 311 9.97 -9.87 -13.10
C VAL A 311 9.46 -8.87 -14.15
N PHE A 312 10.30 -8.51 -15.12
CA PHE A 312 10.00 -7.46 -16.08
C PHE A 312 9.15 -7.94 -17.27
N GLY A 313 9.09 -9.25 -17.52
CA GLY A 313 8.28 -9.81 -18.61
C GLY A 313 6.77 -9.67 -18.40
N ASP A 314 6.32 -9.64 -17.14
CA ASP A 314 4.90 -9.58 -16.78
C ASP A 314 4.40 -8.13 -16.60
N ILE A 315 5.31 -7.15 -16.49
CA ILE A 315 4.98 -5.74 -16.25
C ILE A 315 4.54 -5.07 -17.56
N PRO A 316 3.39 -4.36 -17.59
CA PRO A 316 2.97 -3.58 -18.75
C PRO A 316 4.09 -2.65 -19.26
N GLY A 317 4.34 -2.66 -20.57
CA GLY A 317 5.52 -2.01 -21.16
C GLY A 317 5.66 -0.52 -20.82
N HIS A 318 4.56 0.22 -20.67
CA HIS A 318 4.58 1.64 -20.29
C HIS A 318 4.97 1.90 -18.83
N LEU A 319 4.91 0.88 -17.96
CA LEU A 319 5.29 0.96 -16.55
C LEU A 319 6.74 0.57 -16.30
N GLN A 320 7.35 -0.24 -17.16
CA GLN A 320 8.72 -0.74 -16.96
C GLN A 320 9.75 0.36 -16.66
N PRO A 321 9.74 1.54 -17.33
CA PRO A 321 10.69 2.61 -17.02
C PRO A 321 10.51 3.24 -15.63
N ARG A 322 9.35 3.03 -14.99
CA ARG A 322 8.99 3.56 -13.66
C ARG A 322 9.21 2.54 -12.54
N TYR A 323 9.66 1.33 -12.90
CA TYR A 323 9.63 0.18 -12.01
C TYR A 323 11.03 -0.16 -11.48
N HIS A 324 11.17 -0.11 -10.16
CA HIS A 324 12.41 -0.36 -9.43
C HIS A 324 12.27 -1.66 -8.63
N TRP A 325 13.02 -2.69 -9.05
CA TRP A 325 13.03 -4.00 -8.41
C TRP A 325 14.28 -4.19 -7.54
N TYR A 326 14.06 -4.45 -6.25
CA TYR A 326 15.09 -4.69 -5.26
C TYR A 326 15.02 -6.15 -4.81
N ASN A 327 15.81 -7.03 -5.46
CA ASN A 327 15.86 -8.44 -5.08
C ASN A 327 16.78 -8.68 -3.87
N VAL A 328 16.49 -8.00 -2.76
CA VAL A 328 17.23 -8.05 -1.51
C VAL A 328 16.26 -7.98 -0.34
N PRO A 329 16.58 -8.59 0.83
CA PRO A 329 15.75 -8.46 2.01
C PRO A 329 15.66 -7.01 2.47
N ALA A 330 14.47 -6.58 2.88
CA ALA A 330 14.26 -5.29 3.53
C ALA A 330 14.99 -5.23 4.88
N GLY A 331 15.65 -4.10 5.15
CA GLY A 331 16.39 -3.86 6.38
C GLY A 331 15.60 -3.00 7.37
N ILE A 332 15.78 -3.24 8.67
CA ILE A 332 15.13 -2.47 9.73
C ILE A 332 15.97 -1.29 10.24
N LYS A 333 17.24 -1.17 9.86
CA LYS A 333 18.14 -0.11 10.37
C LYS A 333 17.78 1.24 9.72
N ARG A 334 17.41 2.24 10.50
CA ARG A 334 17.14 3.62 10.03
C ARG A 334 18.34 4.19 9.26
N GLY A 335 18.08 4.90 8.17
CA GLY A 335 19.10 5.50 7.30
C GLY A 335 19.88 4.51 6.42
N SER A 336 19.60 3.20 6.52
CA SER A 336 20.21 2.20 5.65
C SER A 336 19.59 2.23 4.27
N SER A 337 20.39 2.06 3.22
CA SER A 337 19.89 1.88 1.84
C SER A 337 19.01 0.63 1.64
N ARG A 338 19.03 -0.31 2.60
CA ARG A 338 18.13 -1.47 2.60
C ARG A 338 16.81 -1.22 3.32
N ASN A 339 16.67 -0.11 4.05
CA ASN A 339 15.43 0.20 4.76
C ASN A 339 14.48 0.94 3.82
N PRO A 340 13.30 0.37 3.47
CA PRO A 340 12.38 0.99 2.53
C PRO A 340 11.88 2.37 3.01
N LEU A 341 11.80 2.59 4.32
CA LEU A 341 11.40 3.89 4.88
C LEU A 341 12.45 4.99 4.62
N THR A 342 13.72 4.61 4.47
CA THR A 342 14.77 5.57 4.06
C THR A 342 14.58 6.02 2.61
N HIS A 343 14.06 5.15 1.73
CA HIS A 343 13.71 5.52 0.36
C HIS A 343 12.53 6.49 0.32
N ILE A 344 11.46 6.21 1.09
CA ILE A 344 10.30 7.11 1.20
C ILE A 344 10.75 8.53 1.60
N VAL A 345 11.54 8.65 2.68
CA VAL A 345 12.04 9.96 3.16
C VAL A 345 12.95 10.65 2.13
N SER A 346 13.69 9.89 1.32
CA SER A 346 14.58 10.47 0.31
C SER A 346 13.89 10.88 -0.99
N GLU A 347 12.74 10.28 -1.31
CA GLU A 347 12.08 10.46 -2.61
C GLU A 347 10.80 11.28 -2.54
N ALA A 348 10.03 11.15 -1.47
CA ALA A 348 8.71 11.76 -1.32
C ALA A 348 8.75 13.07 -0.51
N THR A 349 7.74 13.88 -0.73
CA THR A 349 7.43 15.11 0.01
C THR A 349 6.00 15.02 0.55
N GLU A 350 5.61 15.89 1.49
CA GLU A 350 4.22 15.94 2.00
C GLU A 350 3.19 16.28 0.91
N ASP A 351 3.64 16.73 -0.26
CA ASP A 351 2.77 17.04 -1.41
C ASP A 351 2.57 15.84 -2.35
N ASP A 352 3.42 14.82 -2.26
CA ASP A 352 3.30 13.62 -3.07
C ASP A 352 2.25 12.66 -2.48
N PHE A 353 1.71 11.78 -3.32
CA PHE A 353 0.88 10.67 -2.86
C PHE A 353 1.75 9.42 -2.64
N VAL A 354 1.74 8.84 -1.45
CA VAL A 354 2.52 7.63 -1.13
C VAL A 354 1.61 6.51 -0.67
N MET A 355 1.63 5.42 -1.42
CA MET A 355 1.08 4.13 -1.01
C MET A 355 2.21 3.17 -0.60
N LEU A 356 2.09 2.60 0.59
CA LEU A 356 3.04 1.64 1.14
C LEU A 356 2.34 0.33 1.48
N LYS A 357 2.89 -0.79 1.03
CA LYS A 357 2.55 -2.14 1.50
C LYS A 357 3.73 -2.76 2.25
N ILE A 358 3.45 -3.42 3.38
CA ILE A 358 4.39 -4.29 4.09
C ILE A 358 3.73 -5.64 4.32
N ASP A 359 4.28 -6.68 3.70
CA ASP A 359 3.82 -8.06 3.79
C ASP A 359 4.94 -8.99 3.26
N ILE A 360 5.81 -9.41 4.17
CA ILE A 360 7.08 -10.15 3.97
C ILE A 360 7.03 -11.52 4.67
N ASP A 361 5.91 -11.87 5.32
CA ASP A 361 5.75 -13.07 6.16
C ASP A 361 6.82 -13.20 7.26
N THR A 362 7.40 -12.08 7.69
CA THR A 362 8.55 -12.06 8.63
C THR A 362 8.32 -11.01 9.72
N PRO A 363 7.60 -11.35 10.81
CA PRO A 363 7.21 -10.39 11.84
C PRO A 363 8.38 -9.64 12.49
N VAL A 364 9.55 -10.28 12.59
CA VAL A 364 10.78 -9.66 13.13
C VAL A 364 11.35 -8.53 12.26
N VAL A 365 10.88 -8.40 11.02
CA VAL A 365 11.20 -7.30 10.10
C VAL A 365 10.04 -6.31 10.02
N GLU A 366 8.82 -6.81 9.81
CA GLU A 366 7.63 -5.99 9.57
C GLU A 366 7.24 -5.14 10.78
N VAL A 367 7.16 -5.76 11.97
CA VAL A 367 6.73 -5.05 13.18
C VAL A 367 7.70 -3.91 13.54
N PRO A 368 9.03 -4.07 13.47
CA PRO A 368 9.95 -2.95 13.61
C PRO A 368 9.80 -1.86 12.55
N LEU A 369 9.47 -2.18 11.29
CA LEU A 369 9.21 -1.16 10.27
C LEU A 369 7.93 -0.38 10.59
N VAL A 370 6.86 -1.06 10.97
CA VAL A 370 5.59 -0.42 11.39
C VAL A 370 5.79 0.47 12.61
N LYS A 371 6.57 0.03 13.60
CA LYS A 371 6.93 0.86 14.75
C LYS A 371 7.69 2.12 14.33
N GLN A 372 8.60 2.04 13.36
CA GLN A 372 9.28 3.23 12.83
C GLN A 372 8.30 4.21 12.20
N ILE A 373 7.31 3.73 11.44
CA ILE A 373 6.25 4.60 10.88
C ILE A 373 5.48 5.28 12.01
N ILE A 374 5.12 4.56 13.08
CA ILE A 374 4.36 5.14 14.20
C ILE A 374 5.19 6.18 14.99
N GLU A 375 6.48 5.90 15.20
CA GLU A 375 7.35 6.70 16.07
C GLU A 375 8.01 7.89 15.36
N ASP A 376 8.17 7.83 14.03
CA ASP A 376 8.90 8.82 13.25
C ASP A 376 7.96 9.66 12.40
N ARG A 377 7.72 10.91 12.82
CA ARG A 377 6.85 11.83 12.08
C ARG A 377 7.37 12.15 10.68
N SER A 378 8.69 12.09 10.46
CA SER A 378 9.26 12.31 9.12
C SER A 378 8.89 11.21 8.13
N VAL A 379 8.52 10.03 8.61
CA VAL A 379 7.97 8.94 7.79
C VAL A 379 6.45 9.00 7.78
N SER A 380 5.81 9.09 8.96
CA SER A 380 4.34 9.04 9.05
C SER A 380 3.64 10.16 8.28
N GLY A 381 4.27 11.34 8.19
CA GLY A 381 3.73 12.49 7.47
C GLY A 381 3.81 12.36 5.95
N LEU A 382 4.55 11.36 5.44
CA LEU A 382 4.72 11.10 4.01
C LEU A 382 3.82 9.97 3.51
N VAL A 383 3.29 9.10 4.37
CA VAL A 383 2.51 7.92 3.96
C VAL A 383 1.02 8.24 4.01
N ASP A 384 0.32 8.06 2.89
CA ASP A 384 -1.11 8.36 2.80
C ASP A 384 -1.98 7.12 2.95
N GLU A 385 -1.61 6.06 2.25
CA GLU A 385 -2.31 4.79 2.19
C GLU A 385 -1.34 3.68 2.59
N PHE A 386 -1.73 2.85 3.56
CA PHE A 386 -0.86 1.83 4.13
C PHE A 386 -1.55 0.48 4.20
N PHE A 387 -0.92 -0.55 3.65
CA PHE A 387 -1.43 -1.93 3.64
C PHE A 387 -0.48 -2.81 4.44
N PHE A 388 -0.98 -3.45 5.48
CA PHE A 388 -0.17 -4.27 6.36
C PHE A 388 -0.87 -5.58 6.72
N GLU A 389 -0.19 -6.70 6.50
CA GLU A 389 -0.65 -8.01 6.95
C GLU A 389 -0.08 -8.33 8.33
N HIS A 390 -0.82 -7.94 9.38
CA HIS A 390 -0.44 -8.31 10.73
C HIS A 390 -0.94 -9.71 11.07
N HIS A 391 -0.02 -10.68 11.01
CA HIS A 391 -0.21 -12.06 11.41
C HIS A 391 -0.60 -12.16 12.91
N VAL A 392 -1.89 -12.38 13.18
CA VAL A 392 -2.44 -12.56 14.53
C VAL A 392 -3.16 -13.90 14.66
N ASN A 393 -3.16 -14.47 15.87
CA ASN A 393 -3.91 -15.67 16.19
C ASN A 393 -5.42 -15.42 16.12
N MET A 394 -5.98 -15.77 14.96
CA MET A 394 -7.39 -15.64 14.62
C MET A 394 -7.85 -16.94 13.96
N GLU A 395 -8.95 -17.52 14.46
CA GLU A 395 -9.38 -18.88 14.11
C GLU A 395 -9.42 -19.15 12.59
N VAL A 396 -10.07 -18.26 11.83
CA VAL A 396 -10.23 -18.43 10.37
C VAL A 396 -8.92 -18.30 9.58
N MET A 397 -7.87 -17.72 10.17
CA MET A 397 -6.57 -17.51 9.52
C MET A 397 -5.46 -18.42 10.04
N ARG A 398 -5.71 -19.24 11.07
CA ARG A 398 -4.67 -20.16 11.60
C ARG A 398 -4.14 -21.11 10.52
N GLY A 399 -5.02 -21.62 9.67
CA GLY A 399 -4.64 -22.48 8.54
C GLY A 399 -3.82 -21.71 7.50
N PRO A 400 -4.41 -20.69 6.85
CA PRO A 400 -3.72 -19.87 5.84
C PRO A 400 -2.35 -19.33 6.28
N TRP A 401 -2.23 -18.84 7.52
CA TRP A 401 -0.99 -18.26 8.04
C TRP A 401 -0.09 -19.25 8.76
N SER A 402 -0.46 -20.53 8.83
CA SER A 402 0.28 -21.54 9.59
C SER A 402 0.58 -21.12 11.05
N ILE A 403 -0.36 -20.41 11.69
CA ILE A 403 -0.19 -19.88 13.06
C ILE A 403 -0.59 -20.94 14.10
N ASP A 404 0.25 -21.09 15.13
CA ASP A 404 -0.06 -21.97 16.27
C ASP A 404 -1.27 -21.46 17.06
N ARG A 405 -2.13 -22.39 17.52
CA ARG A 405 -3.33 -22.04 18.31
C ARG A 405 -2.97 -21.26 19.59
N ASN A 406 -1.78 -21.47 20.14
CA ASN A 406 -1.27 -20.84 21.35
C ASN A 406 -0.42 -19.61 21.08
N ASP A 407 -0.33 -19.14 19.82
CA ASP A 407 0.38 -17.91 19.51
C ASP A 407 -0.19 -16.73 20.34
N PRO A 408 0.67 -15.98 21.06
CA PRO A 408 0.24 -14.95 21.98
C PRO A 408 -0.18 -13.65 21.28
N VAL A 409 0.14 -13.47 20.00
CA VAL A 409 -0.20 -12.26 19.25
C VAL A 409 -1.66 -12.33 18.85
N LYS A 410 -2.52 -11.71 19.66
CA LYS A 410 -3.97 -11.67 19.44
C LYS A 410 -4.41 -10.44 18.65
N GLN A 411 -5.66 -10.46 18.20
CA GLN A 411 -6.26 -9.37 17.43
C GLN A 411 -6.15 -8.00 18.11
N LEU A 412 -6.21 -7.91 19.44
CA LEU A 412 -6.03 -6.65 20.17
C LEU A 412 -4.73 -5.91 19.75
N ALA A 413 -3.62 -6.64 19.58
CA ALA A 413 -2.35 -6.05 19.15
C ALA A 413 -2.45 -5.41 17.76
N SER A 414 -3.21 -6.02 16.86
CA SER A 414 -3.48 -5.46 15.53
C SER A 414 -4.33 -4.20 15.61
N LEU A 415 -5.43 -4.22 16.39
CA LEU A 415 -6.28 -3.05 16.59
C LEU A 415 -5.51 -1.85 17.14
N GLU A 416 -4.58 -2.08 18.08
CA GLU A 416 -3.74 -1.01 18.63
C GLU A 416 -2.80 -0.40 17.59
N ILE A 417 -2.15 -1.23 16.76
CA ILE A 417 -1.26 -0.78 15.68
C ILE A 417 -2.06 0.04 14.66
N PHE A 418 -3.15 -0.52 14.13
CA PHE A 418 -3.96 0.17 13.12
C PHE A 418 -4.61 1.43 13.67
N SER A 419 -5.08 1.43 14.92
CA SER A 419 -5.64 2.64 15.54
C SER A 419 -4.61 3.77 15.59
N LYS A 420 -3.37 3.47 16.02
CA LYS A 420 -2.29 4.47 16.07
C LYS A 420 -1.94 5.02 14.69
N LEU A 421 -1.85 4.15 13.67
CA LEU A 421 -1.59 4.58 12.30
C LEU A 421 -2.70 5.51 11.77
N ARG A 422 -3.97 5.17 12.01
CA ARG A 422 -5.11 6.01 11.60
C ARG A 422 -5.16 7.33 12.37
N GLU A 423 -4.85 7.32 13.67
CA GLU A 423 -4.70 8.54 14.48
C GLU A 423 -3.59 9.47 13.97
N LEU A 424 -2.57 8.94 13.29
CA LEU A 424 -1.50 9.74 12.65
C LEU A 424 -1.89 10.34 11.29
N GLY A 425 -3.07 10.00 10.77
CA GLY A 425 -3.56 10.43 9.45
C GLY A 425 -3.32 9.44 8.32
N ILE A 426 -2.75 8.26 8.61
CA ILE A 426 -2.48 7.21 7.62
C ILE A 426 -3.72 6.36 7.44
N ARG A 427 -4.20 6.22 6.20
CA ARG A 427 -5.29 5.31 5.86
C ARG A 427 -4.77 3.87 5.87
N ALA A 428 -4.73 3.29 7.07
CA ALA A 428 -4.17 1.98 7.29
C ALA A 428 -5.22 0.87 7.14
N HIS A 429 -4.93 -0.06 6.23
CA HIS A 429 -5.73 -1.19 5.80
C HIS A 429 -5.07 -2.50 6.24
N SER A 430 -5.86 -3.42 6.81
CA SER A 430 -5.35 -4.77 7.07
C SER A 430 -5.36 -5.56 5.77
N TRP A 431 -4.17 -5.86 5.24
CA TRP A 431 -3.90 -6.51 3.96
C TRP A 431 -4.19 -8.02 4.00
N ILE A 432 -4.27 -8.73 2.86
CA ILE A 432 -4.68 -10.16 2.74
C ILE A 432 -3.82 -11.00 1.81
#